data_AF-A0A8S2R810-F1
#
_entry.id   AF-A0A8S2R810-F1
#
_cell.length_a   1.000
_cell.length_b   1.000
_cell.length_c   1.000
_cell.angle_alpha   90.00
_cell.angle_beta   90.00
_cell.angle_gamma   90.00
#
_symmetry.space_group_name_H-M   'P 1'
#
loop_
_entity.id
_entity.type
_entity.pdbx_description
1 polymer ?
#
loop_
_entity_poly.entity_id
_entity_poly.type
_entity_poly.pdbx_seq_one_letter_code
_entity_poly.pdbx_strand_id
1 'polypeptide(L)'
;NNESENKWICTLCSSKLKRKQMPSRAIMNNLQVCEIPAELKKLNDLEKHLIALRLPFMKIINLVSGKISHKFAQKGTKGPLHIVPSDVEDTIMSLPRPVDKSMMIRLQLKRRLKKPYEKKEEILGQLVLQTNLLSLLIIVVILVHIIFFQFLYKI
;
A
#
# COMPACT_ATOMS: atom_id res chain seq x y z
N ASN A 1 -48.31 -14.64 -9.40
CA ASN A 1 -47.55 -14.87 -8.15
C ASN A 1 -46.87 -13.57 -7.74
N ASN A 2 -47.57 -12.74 -6.97
CA ASN A 2 -47.01 -11.54 -6.37
C ASN A 2 -46.67 -11.84 -4.91
N GLU A 3 -45.60 -12.60 -4.70
CA GLU A 3 -45.00 -12.67 -3.36
C GLU A 3 -44.25 -11.36 -3.13
N SER A 4 -44.75 -10.55 -2.20
CA SER A 4 -44.05 -9.37 -1.72
C SER A 4 -42.78 -9.80 -1.01
N GLU A 5 -41.67 -9.88 -1.75
CA GLU A 5 -40.34 -10.13 -1.19
C GLU A 5 -40.06 -9.11 -0.08
N ASN A 6 -39.88 -9.59 1.15
CA ASN A 6 -39.42 -8.74 2.25
C ASN A 6 -38.00 -8.27 1.94
N LYS A 7 -37.89 -6.99 1.52
CA LYS A 7 -36.60 -6.35 1.24
C LYS A 7 -36.04 -5.75 2.53
N TRP A 8 -34.84 -6.18 2.89
CA TRP A 8 -34.12 -5.67 4.04
C TRP A 8 -33.19 -4.55 3.64
N ILE A 9 -33.23 -3.44 4.37
CA ILE A 9 -32.32 -2.31 4.22
C ILE A 9 -31.59 -2.06 5.54
N CYS A 10 -30.28 -1.81 5.50
CA CYS A 10 -29.55 -1.50 6.71
C CYS A 10 -30.02 -0.14 7.29
N THR A 11 -29.92 0.00 8.61
CA THR A 11 -30.40 1.19 9.34
C THR A 11 -29.71 2.47 8.89
N LEU A 12 -28.41 2.42 8.56
CA LEU A 12 -27.65 3.55 8.04
C LEU A 12 -28.17 4.04 6.68
N CYS A 13 -28.37 3.13 5.72
CA CYS A 13 -28.89 3.47 4.40
C CYS A 13 -30.32 4.00 4.50
N SER A 14 -31.18 3.36 5.30
CA SER A 14 -32.53 3.85 5.57
C SER A 14 -32.53 5.27 6.14
N SER A 15 -31.68 5.55 7.13
CA SER A 15 -31.59 6.87 7.75
C SER A 15 -31.08 7.96 6.80
N LYS A 16 -30.12 7.62 5.93
CA LYS A 16 -29.61 8.51 4.87
C LYS A 16 -30.68 8.81 3.82
N LEU A 17 -31.37 7.78 3.33
CA LEU A 17 -32.44 7.93 2.33
C LEU A 17 -33.64 8.73 2.87
N LYS A 18 -34.04 8.53 4.13
CA LYS A 18 -35.08 9.35 4.79
C LYS A 18 -34.70 10.84 4.85
N ARG A 19 -33.40 11.13 4.94
CA ARG A 19 -32.84 12.49 4.89
C ARG A 19 -32.57 13.00 3.47
N LYS A 20 -33.01 12.26 2.44
CA LYS A 20 -32.72 12.53 1.01
C LYS A 20 -31.21 12.64 0.71
N GLN A 21 -30.37 11.96 1.49
CA GLN A 21 -28.92 11.89 1.31
C GLN A 21 -28.51 10.54 0.71
N MET A 22 -27.52 10.57 -0.18
CA MET A 22 -26.93 9.37 -0.75
C MET A 22 -26.17 8.59 0.34
N PRO A 23 -26.45 7.28 0.53
CA PRO A 23 -25.64 6.47 1.44
C PRO A 23 -24.19 6.40 0.98
N SER A 24 -23.25 6.43 1.93
CA SER A 24 -21.81 6.43 1.62
C SER A 24 -21.31 5.14 0.95
N ARG A 25 -22.03 4.03 1.14
CA ARG A 25 -21.71 2.70 0.59
C ARG A 25 -22.74 2.30 -0.47
N ALA A 26 -23.07 3.21 -1.39
CA ALA A 26 -24.04 2.97 -2.46
C ALA A 26 -23.33 2.75 -3.80
N ILE A 27 -23.71 1.76 -4.59
CA ILE A 27 -23.10 1.58 -5.93
C ILE A 27 -23.30 2.84 -6.80
N MET A 28 -24.45 3.52 -6.64
CA MET A 28 -24.76 4.81 -7.31
C MET A 28 -23.75 5.93 -7.01
N ASN A 29 -23.03 5.87 -5.90
CA ASN A 29 -21.98 6.85 -5.57
C ASN A 29 -20.59 6.37 -5.99
N ASN A 30 -20.49 5.34 -6.83
CA ASN A 30 -19.26 4.66 -7.24
C ASN A 30 -18.41 4.16 -6.06
N LEU A 31 -19.02 3.97 -4.87
CA LEU A 31 -18.29 3.71 -3.62
C LEU A 31 -17.18 4.75 -3.39
N GLN A 32 -17.42 6.00 -3.82
CA GLN A 32 -16.43 7.06 -3.82
C GLN A 32 -15.96 7.33 -2.39
N VAL A 33 -14.67 7.12 -2.17
CA VAL A 33 -13.99 7.49 -0.93
C VAL A 33 -13.71 8.99 -0.99
N CYS A 34 -13.66 9.64 0.18
CA CYS A 34 -13.26 11.05 0.26
C CYS A 34 -11.93 11.26 -0.47
N GLU A 35 -11.81 12.38 -1.19
CA GLU A 35 -10.57 12.69 -1.87
C GLU A 35 -9.42 12.79 -0.87
N ILE A 36 -8.31 12.13 -1.20
CA ILE A 36 -7.09 12.24 -0.41
C ILE A 36 -6.62 13.70 -0.51
N PRO A 37 -6.31 14.37 0.63
CA PRO A 37 -5.74 15.71 0.64
C PRO A 37 -4.51 15.82 -0.27
N ALA A 38 -4.30 16.98 -0.89
CA ALA A 38 -3.20 17.19 -1.85
C ALA A 38 -1.83 16.93 -1.21
N GLU A 39 -1.70 17.27 0.06
CA GLU A 39 -0.52 17.08 0.89
C GLU A 39 -0.16 15.61 1.09
N LEU A 40 -1.16 14.72 1.10
CA LEU A 40 -0.98 13.28 1.25
C LEU A 40 -0.87 12.57 -0.12
N LYS A 41 -1.47 13.14 -1.17
CA LYS A 41 -1.35 12.63 -2.55
C LYS A 41 0.09 12.67 -3.07
N LYS A 42 0.87 13.68 -2.69
CA LYS A 42 2.28 13.84 -3.09
C LYS A 42 3.25 12.87 -2.40
N LEU A 43 2.84 12.23 -1.31
CA LEU A 43 3.71 11.35 -0.53
C LEU A 43 3.89 9.99 -1.22
N ASN A 44 5.12 9.49 -1.21
CA ASN A 44 5.40 8.12 -1.62
C ASN A 44 4.94 7.11 -0.55
N ASP A 45 4.98 5.82 -0.86
CA ASP A 45 4.48 4.78 0.05
C ASP A 45 5.25 4.72 1.38
N LEU A 46 6.54 5.06 1.39
CA LEU A 46 7.36 5.13 2.61
C LEU A 46 6.93 6.28 3.50
N GLU A 47 6.82 7.47 2.93
CA GLU A 47 6.42 8.68 3.65
C GLU A 47 5.03 8.52 4.25
N LYS A 48 4.09 7.90 3.51
CA LYS A 48 2.76 7.55 4.03
C LYS A 48 2.83 6.62 5.23
N HIS A 49 3.76 5.66 5.25
CA HIS A 49 3.96 4.78 6.40
C HIS A 49 4.58 5.53 7.58
N LEU A 50 5.51 6.45 7.35
CA LEU A 50 6.14 7.23 8.42
C LEU A 50 5.12 8.10 9.18
N ILE A 51 4.12 8.65 8.49
CA ILE A 51 3.07 9.46 9.10
C ILE A 51 1.81 8.67 9.46
N ALA A 52 1.80 7.35 9.24
CA ALA A 52 0.63 6.53 9.51
C ALA A 52 0.42 6.44 11.03
N LEU A 53 -0.72 6.92 11.54
CA LEU A 53 -1.07 6.81 12.96
C LEU A 53 -1.21 5.36 13.45
N ARG A 54 -1.46 4.42 12.53
CA ARG A 54 -1.66 3.01 12.83
C ARG A 54 -1.06 2.15 11.73
N LEU A 55 -0.27 1.16 12.11
CA LEU A 55 0.35 0.19 11.22
C LEU A 55 -0.42 -1.14 11.30
N PRO A 56 -1.22 -1.47 10.28
CA PRO A 56 -1.89 -2.76 10.23
C PRO A 56 -0.92 -3.86 9.78
N PHE A 57 -0.95 -4.98 10.47
CA PHE A 57 -0.31 -6.23 10.07
C PHE A 57 -1.42 -7.25 9.82
N MET A 58 -1.67 -7.51 8.54
CA MET A 58 -2.70 -8.45 8.11
C MET A 58 -2.27 -9.23 6.88
N LYS A 59 -2.70 -10.47 6.80
CA LYS A 59 -2.53 -11.30 5.61
C LYS A 59 -3.70 -11.06 4.66
N ILE A 60 -3.42 -10.46 3.51
CA ILE A 60 -4.42 -10.27 2.45
C ILE A 60 -4.44 -11.52 1.57
N ILE A 61 -5.64 -12.05 1.37
CA ILE A 61 -5.93 -13.18 0.50
C ILE A 61 -6.96 -12.77 -0.56
N ASN A 62 -6.92 -13.44 -1.71
CA ASN A 62 -8.05 -13.38 -2.63
C ASN A 62 -9.16 -14.28 -2.05
N LEU A 63 -10.32 -13.68 -1.78
CA LEU A 63 -11.53 -14.44 -1.52
C LEU A 63 -11.94 -15.08 -2.83
N VAL A 64 -12.33 -16.36 -2.77
CA VAL A 64 -12.77 -17.11 -3.94
C VAL A 64 -13.97 -16.38 -4.52
N SER A 65 -13.76 -15.67 -5.62
CA SER A 65 -14.86 -15.11 -6.39
C SER A 65 -15.42 -16.25 -7.21
N GLY A 66 -16.75 -16.42 -7.16
CA GLY A 66 -17.44 -17.41 -7.97
C GLY A 66 -17.01 -17.30 -9.44
N LYS A 67 -17.24 -18.37 -10.20
CA LYS A 67 -16.73 -18.67 -11.57
C LYS A 67 -16.97 -17.60 -12.66
N ILE A 68 -17.42 -16.39 -12.32
CA ILE A 68 -17.91 -15.36 -13.23
C ILE A 68 -16.84 -14.32 -13.63
N SER A 69 -15.73 -14.14 -12.89
CA SER A 69 -14.61 -13.33 -13.42
C SER A 69 -13.34 -13.39 -12.58
N HIS A 70 -12.25 -13.90 -13.15
CA HIS A 70 -10.89 -13.77 -12.59
C HIS A 70 -10.41 -12.31 -12.48
N LYS A 71 -11.16 -11.35 -13.04
CA LYS A 71 -10.84 -9.92 -13.09
C LYS A 71 -11.38 -9.12 -11.88
N PHE A 72 -12.32 -9.68 -11.10
CA PHE A 72 -12.98 -9.01 -9.97
C PHE A 72 -12.85 -9.79 -8.65
N ALA A 73 -11.69 -10.40 -8.40
CA ALA A 73 -11.49 -11.15 -7.18
C ALA A 73 -11.55 -10.24 -5.94
N GLN A 74 -12.55 -10.43 -5.06
CA GLN A 74 -12.60 -9.67 -3.81
C GLN A 74 -11.39 -10.03 -2.94
N LYS A 75 -10.67 -9.02 -2.43
CA LYS A 75 -9.62 -9.24 -1.43
C LYS A 75 -10.24 -9.31 -0.03
N GLY A 76 -9.74 -10.21 0.79
CA GLY A 76 -10.12 -10.36 2.19
C GLY A 76 -8.89 -10.59 3.05
N THR A 77 -9.09 -10.68 4.37
CA THR A 77 -8.02 -10.89 5.34
C THR A 77 -8.14 -12.28 5.95
N LYS A 78 -7.01 -12.97 6.13
CA LYS A 78 -6.97 -14.27 6.83
C LYS A 78 -6.23 -14.14 8.16
N GLY A 79 -6.88 -14.57 9.24
CA GLY A 79 -6.29 -14.59 10.57
C GLY A 79 -6.43 -13.27 11.33
N PRO A 80 -5.71 -13.13 12.46
CA PRO A 80 -5.78 -11.94 13.30
C PRO A 80 -5.31 -10.69 12.56
N LEU A 81 -6.02 -9.59 12.78
CA LEU A 81 -5.60 -8.25 12.39
C LEU A 81 -4.88 -7.62 13.58
N HIS A 82 -3.55 -7.44 13.47
CA HIS A 82 -2.79 -6.71 14.49
C HIS A 82 -2.65 -5.26 14.03
N ILE A 83 -3.12 -4.31 14.84
CA ILE A 83 -3.01 -2.88 14.55
C ILE A 83 -2.11 -2.27 15.61
N VAL A 84 -0.94 -1.79 15.19
CA VAL A 84 0.04 -1.18 16.09
C VAL A 84 -0.11 0.34 16.02
N PRO A 85 -0.32 1.05 17.13
CA PRO A 85 -0.29 2.50 17.14
C PRO A 85 1.12 2.99 16.80
N SER A 86 1.21 4.05 16.01
CA SER A 86 2.48 4.69 15.65
C SER A 86 2.52 6.09 16.25
N ASP A 87 3.67 6.46 16.80
CA ASP A 87 3.93 7.83 17.24
C ASP A 87 4.54 8.63 16.08
N VAL A 88 3.71 9.52 15.54
CA VAL A 88 4.09 10.37 14.41
C VAL A 88 5.01 11.49 14.86
N GLU A 89 4.86 11.99 16.10
CA GLU A 89 5.67 13.09 16.64
C GLU A 89 7.12 12.61 16.84
N ASP A 90 7.28 11.47 17.50
CA ASP A 90 8.59 10.81 17.65
C ASP A 90 9.22 10.52 16.28
N THR A 91 8.39 10.22 15.29
CA THR A 91 8.86 9.93 13.95
C THR A 91 9.38 11.16 13.23
N ILE A 92 8.70 12.29 13.34
CA ILE A 92 9.14 13.55 12.75
C ILE A 92 10.39 14.07 13.47
N MET A 93 10.39 14.05 14.81
CA MET A 93 11.48 14.58 15.65
C MET A 93 12.81 13.83 15.49
N SER A 94 12.77 12.62 14.94
CA SER A 94 13.96 11.79 14.74
C SER A 94 14.47 11.77 13.30
N LEU A 95 13.86 12.52 12.37
CA LEU A 95 14.36 12.63 11.00
C LEU A 95 15.50 13.65 10.88
N PRO A 96 16.61 13.33 10.17
CA PRO A 96 16.92 12.06 9.51
C PRO A 96 17.38 10.99 10.52
N ARG A 97 16.70 9.84 10.52
CA ARG A 97 16.98 8.78 11.50
C ARG A 97 18.33 8.12 11.21
N PRO A 98 19.24 8.00 12.19
CA PRO A 98 20.45 7.22 12.00
C PRO A 98 20.08 5.76 11.74
N VAL A 99 20.88 5.06 10.92
CA VAL A 99 20.59 3.69 10.44
C VAL A 99 20.26 2.74 11.60
N ASP A 100 20.97 2.89 12.72
CA ASP A 100 20.86 2.06 13.92
C ASP A 100 19.51 2.24 14.65
N LYS A 101 18.87 3.41 14.49
CA LYS A 101 17.57 3.73 15.10
C LYS A 101 16.42 3.76 14.09
N SER A 102 16.69 3.37 12.84
CA SER A 102 15.70 3.45 11.77
C SER A 102 14.54 2.46 11.93
N MET A 103 14.67 1.46 12.82
CA MET A 103 13.76 0.30 12.94
C MET A 103 13.51 -0.41 11.60
N MET A 104 14.30 -0.11 10.56
CA MET A 104 14.20 -0.71 9.25
C MET A 104 14.96 -2.04 9.28
N ILE A 105 14.22 -3.14 9.20
CA ILE A 105 14.82 -4.47 9.02
C ILE A 105 15.26 -4.59 7.56
N ARG A 106 16.58 -4.61 7.30
CA ARG A 106 17.10 -4.95 5.98
C ARG A 106 16.81 -6.43 5.69
N LEU A 107 15.88 -6.68 4.77
CA LEU A 107 15.55 -8.03 4.34
C LEU A 107 16.36 -8.37 3.10
N GLN A 108 17.37 -9.21 3.27
CA GLN A 108 18.03 -9.86 2.14
C GLN A 108 17.11 -10.94 1.59
N LEU A 109 16.43 -10.64 0.48
CA LEU A 109 15.60 -11.62 -0.22
C LEU A 109 16.51 -12.68 -0.85
N LYS A 110 16.63 -13.83 -0.17
CA LYS A 110 17.17 -15.04 -0.81
C LYS A 110 16.19 -15.44 -1.93
N ARG A 111 16.67 -15.48 -3.18
CA ARG A 111 15.87 -15.90 -4.34
C ARG A 111 15.23 -17.25 -4.05
N ARG A 112 13.90 -17.34 -4.13
CA ARG A 112 13.21 -18.63 -4.08
C ARG A 112 13.39 -19.33 -5.43
N LEU A 113 13.97 -20.53 -5.41
CA LEU A 113 13.86 -21.48 -6.52
C LEU A 113 12.38 -21.87 -6.61
N LYS A 114 11.70 -21.44 -7.67
CA LYS A 114 10.25 -21.61 -7.84
C LYS A 114 9.85 -23.10 -7.78
N LYS A 115 8.87 -23.43 -6.93
CA LYS A 115 7.91 -24.51 -7.24
C LYS A 115 6.69 -23.88 -7.93
N PRO A 116 6.11 -24.50 -8.97
CA PRO A 116 5.13 -23.84 -9.86
C PRO A 116 3.74 -23.56 -9.24
N TYR A 117 3.52 -23.80 -7.95
CA TYR A 117 2.19 -23.67 -7.32
C TYR A 117 2.17 -22.82 -6.02
N GLU A 118 3.04 -21.82 -5.86
CA GLU A 118 2.89 -20.93 -4.69
C GLU A 118 1.85 -19.83 -4.91
N LYS A 119 0.75 -19.90 -4.14
CA LYS A 119 -0.20 -18.80 -3.98
C LYS A 119 0.54 -17.56 -3.48
N LYS A 120 0.37 -16.44 -4.19
CA LYS A 120 0.93 -15.14 -3.80
C LYS A 120 0.13 -14.62 -2.61
N GLU A 121 0.69 -14.77 -1.41
CA GLU A 121 0.12 -14.24 -0.17
C GLU A 121 0.86 -12.95 0.18
N GLU A 122 0.15 -11.82 0.24
CA GLU A 122 0.73 -10.51 0.55
C GLU A 122 0.32 -10.15 1.98
N ILE A 123 1.31 -10.02 2.87
CA ILE A 123 1.11 -9.39 4.18
C ILE A 123 1.17 -7.88 3.93
N LEU A 124 0.14 -7.13 4.30
CA LEU A 124 0.20 -5.68 4.27
C LEU A 124 1.09 -5.26 5.45
N GLY A 125 2.35 -5.03 5.12
CA GLY A 125 3.43 -4.55 5.97
C GLY A 125 4.53 -4.24 4.98
N GLN A 126 4.57 -3.00 4.50
CA GLN A 126 5.23 -2.73 3.23
C GLN A 126 6.75 -2.89 3.35
N LEU A 127 7.21 -4.00 2.76
CA LEU A 127 8.60 -4.29 2.50
C LEU A 127 9.13 -3.28 1.49
N VAL A 128 10.03 -2.41 1.93
CA VAL A 128 10.82 -1.61 0.99
C VAL A 128 12.04 -2.41 0.57
N LEU A 129 11.99 -2.82 -0.69
CA LEU A 129 13.16 -3.22 -1.45
C LEU A 129 14.09 -2.01 -1.54
N GLN A 130 15.25 -2.09 -0.87
CA GLN A 130 16.38 -1.24 -1.19
C GLN A 130 16.71 -1.44 -2.68
N THR A 131 16.62 -0.34 -3.42
CA THR A 131 16.99 -0.26 -4.83
C THR A 131 18.40 -0.80 -5.06
N ASN A 132 18.52 -1.65 -6.07
CA ASN A 132 19.69 -2.45 -6.39
C ASN A 132 21.01 -1.65 -6.45
N LEU A 133 22.06 -2.24 -5.89
CA LEU A 133 23.47 -1.82 -5.93
C LEU A 133 23.98 -1.50 -7.37
N LEU A 134 23.31 -2.04 -8.39
CA LEU A 134 23.56 -1.74 -9.81
C LEU A 134 23.32 -0.27 -10.19
N SER A 135 22.37 0.42 -9.55
CA SER A 135 22.07 1.83 -9.84
C SER A 135 23.19 2.78 -9.37
N LEU A 136 23.82 2.48 -8.22
CA LEU A 136 24.98 3.22 -7.71
C LEU A 136 26.22 3.00 -8.59
N LEU A 137 26.44 1.79 -9.09
CA LEU A 137 27.55 1.51 -10.01
C LEU A 137 27.38 2.26 -11.34
N ILE A 138 26.15 2.35 -11.88
CA ILE A 138 25.89 3.11 -13.11
C ILE A 138 26.16 4.61 -12.91
N ILE A 139 25.75 5.19 -11.78
CA ILE A 139 26.02 6.61 -11.49
C ILE A 139 27.53 6.85 -11.35
N VAL A 140 28.27 5.97 -10.66
CA VAL A 140 29.73 6.09 -10.55
C VAL A 140 30.42 5.93 -11.90
N VAL A 141 30.00 4.98 -12.75
CA VAL A 141 30.56 4.80 -14.10
C VAL A 141 30.27 6.01 -14.98
N ILE A 142 29.05 6.57 -14.93
CA ILE A 142 28.68 7.77 -15.69
C ILE A 142 29.49 8.98 -15.19
N LEU A 143 29.66 9.17 -13.89
CA LEU A 143 30.47 10.25 -13.34
C LEU A 143 31.95 10.11 -13.70
N VAL A 144 32.52 8.90 -13.66
CA VAL A 144 33.90 8.64 -14.09
C VAL A 144 34.05 8.91 -15.59
N HIS A 145 33.08 8.51 -16.42
CA HIS A 145 33.11 8.79 -17.86
C HIS A 145 32.99 10.29 -18.16
N ILE A 146 32.11 11.02 -17.48
CA ILE A 146 31.94 12.46 -17.65
C ILE A 146 33.20 13.22 -17.21
N ILE A 147 33.78 12.86 -16.05
CA ILE A 147 35.02 13.46 -15.56
C ILE A 147 36.17 13.17 -16.54
N PHE A 148 36.30 11.93 -17.03
CA PHE A 148 37.32 11.55 -18.00
C PHE A 148 37.13 12.29 -19.35
N PHE A 149 35.90 12.45 -19.82
CA PHE A 149 35.60 13.18 -21.06
C PHE A 149 35.88 14.69 -20.91
N GLN A 150 35.53 15.29 -19.76
CA GLN A 150 35.88 16.68 -19.45
C GLN A 150 37.39 16.89 -19.33
N PHE A 151 38.14 15.88 -18.88
CA PHE A 151 39.60 15.95 -18.79
C PHE A 151 40.27 15.85 -20.16
N LEU A 152 39.76 14.99 -21.05
CA LEU A 152 40.28 14.85 -22.42
C LEU A 152 39.95 16.02 -23.35
N TYR A 153 38.83 16.72 -23.13
CA TYR A 153 38.42 17.88 -23.95
C TYR A 153 38.90 19.24 -23.41
N LYS A 154 39.69 19.24 -22.33
CA LYS A 154 40.30 20.45 -21.75
C LYS A 154 41.83 20.47 -21.89
N ILE A 155 42.36 19.63 -22.78
CA ILE A 155 43.71 19.66 -23.37
C ILE A 155 43.52 19.94 -24.86
#